data_AF-A0A9E2I471-F1
#
_entry.id   AF-A0A9E2I471-F1
#
_cell.length_a   1.000
_cell.length_b   1.000
_cell.length_c   1.000
_cell.angle_alpha   90.00
_cell.angle_beta   90.00
_cell.angle_gamma   90.00
#
_symmetry.space_group_name_H-M   'P 1'
#
loop_
_entity.id
_entity.type
_entity.pdbx_description
1 polymer ?
#
loop_
_entity_poly.entity_id
_entity_poly.type
_entity_poly.pdbx_seq_one_letter_code
_entity_poly.pdbx_strand_id
1 'polypeptide(L)'
;MNKSLTKWLPLVLLTAALLLCLAAPAAASPQAQPTPFPTPTPGPDGRIMYIVKENDTLWRISAITGITLDELRSLNNLSVDDVITPGQELLLGLGGPAAQSPTLGPRPTSTSELPTPTPGAGTGILCVLLFEDVNGDAIRQEEEPSLPGGAISVNDRFGDVSLTADTPSGGVTSNLFPDPEEIGFTCFEELEQGDYNVTVAIPDGYNATTVMNSAVILNAGDETYVDFGAQPNTETLAEAPFIPEGGEGKSPLLGIVGGVLLLLGVGLGIYAAVLRK
;
A
#
# COMPACT_ATOMS: atom_id res chain seq x y z
N MET A 1 37.21 69.91 -54.20
CA MET A 1 36.65 68.73 -53.49
C MET A 1 37.62 68.24 -52.41
N ASN A 2 37.63 68.99 -51.31
CA ASN A 2 37.61 68.64 -49.88
C ASN A 2 38.59 67.59 -49.33
N LYS A 3 39.87 67.99 -49.20
CA LYS A 3 40.95 67.25 -48.49
C LYS A 3 40.87 67.29 -46.95
N SER A 4 39.72 67.66 -46.35
CA SER A 4 39.61 67.73 -44.87
C SER A 4 39.15 66.44 -44.21
N LEU A 5 38.54 65.50 -44.95
CA LEU A 5 37.98 64.28 -44.36
C LEU A 5 39.04 63.25 -43.92
N THR A 6 40.23 63.22 -44.52
CA THR A 6 41.29 62.24 -44.18
C THR A 6 42.11 62.61 -42.95
N LYS A 7 42.06 63.87 -42.48
CA LYS A 7 42.80 64.32 -41.28
C LYS A 7 42.09 64.00 -39.96
N TRP A 8 40.80 63.70 -40.01
CA TRP A 8 39.99 63.39 -38.82
C TRP A 8 39.78 61.89 -38.64
N LEU A 9 40.14 61.08 -39.65
CA LEU A 9 40.03 59.63 -39.59
C LEU A 9 40.80 58.98 -38.43
N PRO A 10 42.04 59.38 -38.06
CA PRO A 10 42.72 58.78 -36.90
C PRO A 10 42.11 59.25 -35.58
N LEU A 11 41.53 60.45 -35.52
CA LEU A 11 40.87 60.97 -34.32
C LEU A 11 39.50 60.31 -34.08
N VAL A 12 38.75 60.04 -35.16
CA VAL A 12 37.46 59.31 -35.11
C VAL A 12 37.66 57.82 -34.80
N LEU A 13 38.75 57.21 -35.28
CA LEU A 13 39.11 55.84 -34.90
C LEU A 13 39.61 55.74 -33.45
N LEU A 14 40.32 56.75 -32.94
CA LEU A 14 40.75 56.80 -31.54
C LEU A 14 39.57 57.00 -30.58
N THR A 15 38.58 57.82 -30.96
CA THR A 15 37.35 58.01 -30.14
C THR A 15 36.40 56.82 -30.23
N ALA A 16 36.30 56.15 -31.39
CA ALA A 16 35.56 54.90 -31.51
C ALA A 16 36.19 53.76 -30.70
N ALA A 17 37.52 53.66 -30.65
CA ALA A 17 38.22 52.69 -29.80
C ALA A 17 38.10 53.01 -28.30
N LEU A 18 38.04 54.29 -27.92
CA LEU A 18 37.83 54.71 -26.53
C LEU A 18 36.39 54.49 -26.04
N LEU A 19 35.38 54.61 -26.92
CA LEU A 19 33.98 54.29 -26.59
C LEU A 19 33.67 52.79 -26.57
N LEU A 20 34.47 51.95 -27.24
CA LEU A 20 34.26 50.49 -27.23
C LEU A 20 34.81 49.78 -25.98
N CYS A 21 35.54 50.48 -25.10
CA CYS A 21 36.04 49.93 -23.83
C CYS A 21 35.06 50.10 -22.65
N LEU A 22 33.91 50.75 -22.83
CA LEU A 22 32.96 51.05 -21.75
C LEU A 22 31.82 50.02 -21.59
N ALA A 23 31.80 48.96 -22.41
CA ALA A 23 30.81 47.89 -22.33
C ALA A 23 31.46 46.56 -21.92
N ALA A 24 32.36 46.58 -20.93
CA ALA A 24 32.65 45.36 -20.20
C ALA A 24 31.42 45.05 -19.33
N PRO A 25 30.82 43.83 -19.40
CA PRO A 25 29.92 43.41 -18.36
C PRO A 25 30.74 43.43 -17.07
N ALA A 26 30.37 44.31 -16.15
CA ALA A 26 30.82 44.20 -14.77
C ALA A 26 30.23 42.88 -14.25
N ALA A 27 30.95 41.79 -14.48
CA ALA A 27 30.77 40.58 -13.71
C ALA A 27 31.17 40.96 -12.29
N ALA A 28 30.19 41.39 -11.51
CA ALA A 28 30.32 41.52 -10.08
C ALA A 28 30.81 40.16 -9.59
N SER A 29 32.09 40.09 -9.25
CA SER A 29 32.64 38.94 -8.55
C SER A 29 31.73 38.73 -7.33
N PRO A 30 31.17 37.53 -7.12
CA PRO A 30 30.58 37.23 -5.83
C PRO A 30 31.70 37.46 -4.82
N GLN A 31 31.53 38.44 -3.94
CA GLN A 31 32.49 38.66 -2.88
C GLN A 31 32.57 37.34 -2.12
N ALA A 32 33.75 36.72 -2.15
CA ALA A 32 34.02 35.56 -1.32
C ALA A 32 33.92 36.04 0.12
N GLN A 33 32.81 35.73 0.78
CA GLN A 33 32.73 35.86 2.22
C GLN A 33 32.27 34.53 2.80
N PRO A 34 33.24 33.75 3.30
CA PRO A 34 33.06 33.07 4.55
C PRO A 34 34.12 33.66 5.49
N THR A 35 33.75 34.72 6.22
CA THR A 35 34.38 34.88 7.54
C THR A 35 34.03 33.61 8.31
N PRO A 36 35.00 32.85 8.85
CA PRO A 36 34.69 31.72 9.70
C PRO A 36 33.84 32.23 10.86
N PHE A 37 32.55 31.91 10.82
CA PHE A 37 31.66 32.19 11.93
C PHE A 37 31.96 31.15 13.01
N PRO A 38 32.21 31.58 14.26
CA PRO A 38 32.28 30.64 15.34
C PRO A 38 30.91 29.98 15.45
N THR A 39 30.81 28.70 15.12
CA THR A 39 29.64 27.90 15.46
C THR A 39 29.57 27.91 16.99
N PRO A 40 28.52 28.48 17.59
CA PRO A 40 28.46 28.62 19.03
C PRO A 40 28.33 27.21 19.61
N THR A 41 29.41 26.75 20.23
CA THR A 41 29.47 25.44 20.90
C THR A 41 28.95 25.65 22.33
N PRO A 42 28.05 24.80 22.84
CA PRO A 42 27.55 24.93 24.21
C PRO A 42 28.69 25.00 25.22
N GLY A 43 28.60 25.94 26.17
CA GLY A 43 29.47 26.00 27.32
C GLY A 43 29.26 24.82 28.28
N PRO A 44 30.13 24.63 29.29
CA PRO A 44 29.97 23.58 30.31
C PRO A 44 28.65 23.62 31.08
N ASP A 45 27.99 24.79 31.07
CA ASP A 45 26.68 25.09 31.66
C ASP A 45 25.50 24.85 30.69
N GLY A 46 25.78 24.37 29.48
CA GLY A 46 24.79 24.15 28.42
C GLY A 46 24.28 25.45 27.78
N ARG A 47 24.89 26.60 28.09
CA ARG A 47 24.52 27.88 27.48
C ARG A 47 25.26 28.03 26.15
N ILE A 48 24.52 28.35 25.10
CA ILE A 48 25.08 28.66 23.78
C ILE A 48 25.22 30.18 23.72
N MET A 49 26.46 30.68 23.82
CA MET A 49 26.76 32.11 23.86
C MET A 49 27.38 32.57 22.54
N TYR A 50 27.06 33.80 22.13
CA TYR A 50 27.67 34.48 20.98
C TYR A 50 28.24 35.83 21.38
N ILE A 51 29.51 36.07 21.05
CA ILE A 51 30.16 37.36 21.28
C ILE A 51 29.99 38.21 20.03
N VAL A 52 29.27 39.32 20.17
CA VAL A 52 28.96 40.27 19.09
C VAL A 52 30.25 40.82 18.50
N LYS A 53 30.40 40.77 17.17
CA LYS A 53 31.57 41.32 16.47
C LYS A 53 31.27 42.71 15.93
N GLU A 54 32.32 43.41 15.49
CA GLU A 54 32.16 44.69 14.80
C GLU A 54 31.27 44.52 13.56
N ASN A 55 30.31 45.43 13.39
CA ASN A 55 29.28 45.42 12.35
C ASN A 55 28.25 44.28 12.43
N ASP A 56 28.12 43.58 13.56
CA ASP A 56 26.99 42.68 13.77
C ASP A 56 25.72 43.44 14.15
N THR A 57 24.58 42.91 13.69
CA THR A 57 23.23 43.36 14.06
C THR A 57 22.44 42.17 14.55
N LEU A 58 21.45 42.39 15.42
CA LEU A 58 20.57 41.31 15.89
C LEU A 58 19.93 40.54 14.73
N TRP A 59 19.56 41.25 13.65
CA TRP A 59 19.00 40.64 12.45
C TRP A 59 19.99 39.71 11.75
N ARG A 60 21.25 40.16 11.58
CA ARG A 60 22.30 39.33 10.98
C ARG A 60 22.61 38.11 11.84
N ILE A 61 22.67 38.27 13.16
CA ILE A 61 22.93 37.16 14.10
C ILE A 61 21.78 36.14 14.04
N SER A 62 20.52 36.59 14.12
CA SER A 62 19.34 35.74 13.97
C SER A 62 19.36 34.92 12.68
N ALA A 63 19.67 35.56 11.54
CA ALA A 63 19.72 34.89 10.25
C ALA A 63 20.80 33.81 10.15
N ILE A 64 21.96 33.99 10.78
CA ILE A 64 23.06 33.02 10.72
C ILE A 64 22.94 31.89 11.76
N THR A 65 22.28 32.15 12.89
CA THR A 65 22.09 31.14 13.95
C THR A 65 20.80 30.35 13.80
N GLY A 66 19.85 30.84 13.00
CA GLY A 66 18.54 30.22 12.82
C GLY A 66 17.55 30.50 13.95
N ILE A 67 17.90 31.36 14.91
CA ILE A 67 17.02 31.76 16.02
C ILE A 67 16.20 32.98 15.60
N THR A 68 14.92 33.04 15.97
CA THR A 68 14.08 34.19 15.63
C THR A 68 14.50 35.45 16.37
N LEU A 69 14.25 36.63 15.79
CA LEU A 69 14.65 37.90 16.42
C LEU A 69 13.96 38.12 17.79
N ASP A 70 12.71 37.69 17.91
CA ASP A 70 11.94 37.81 19.15
C ASP A 70 12.45 36.85 20.23
N GLU A 71 12.85 35.64 19.85
CA GLU A 71 13.50 34.69 20.75
C GLU A 71 14.88 35.17 21.19
N LEU A 72 15.69 35.70 20.27
CA LEU A 72 17.00 36.27 20.60
C LEU A 72 16.87 37.45 21.59
N ARG A 73 15.85 38.30 21.40
CA ARG A 73 15.55 39.41 22.31
C ARG A 73 15.08 38.93 23.67
N SER A 74 14.15 37.96 23.71
CA SER A 74 13.60 37.44 24.96
C SER A 74 14.66 36.74 25.81
N LEU A 75 15.57 35.98 25.18
CA LEU A 75 16.69 35.32 25.86
C LEU A 75 17.69 36.30 26.50
N ASN A 76 17.77 37.53 25.98
CA ASN A 76 18.75 38.53 26.40
C ASN A 76 18.14 39.76 27.07
N ASN A 77 16.83 39.74 27.35
CA ASN A 77 16.06 40.87 27.88
C ASN A 77 16.26 42.17 27.07
N LEU A 78 16.29 42.07 25.74
CA LEU A 78 16.44 43.20 24.83
C LEU A 78 15.06 43.69 24.34
N SER A 79 14.89 45.01 24.31
CA SER A 79 13.74 45.68 23.71
C SER A 79 13.91 45.84 22.20
N VAL A 80 12.86 46.29 21.51
CA VAL A 80 12.88 46.51 20.05
C VAL A 80 13.90 47.59 19.64
N ASP A 81 14.08 48.60 20.49
CA ASP A 81 14.95 49.76 20.25
C ASP A 81 16.40 49.57 20.75
N ASP A 82 16.70 48.44 21.39
CA ASP A 82 18.02 48.20 21.95
C ASP A 82 19.06 47.88 20.86
N VAL A 83 20.22 48.52 20.96
CA VAL A 83 21.34 48.36 20.04
C VAL A 83 22.43 47.52 20.70
N ILE A 84 22.86 46.45 20.03
CA ILE A 84 23.97 45.62 20.48
C ILE A 84 25.32 46.27 20.18
N THR A 85 26.31 46.04 21.04
CA THR A 85 27.66 46.58 20.86
C THR A 85 28.70 45.46 20.67
N PRO A 86 29.79 45.71 19.89
CA PRO A 86 30.85 44.72 19.76
C PRO A 86 31.45 44.34 21.12
N GLY A 87 31.63 43.03 21.35
CA GLY A 87 32.06 42.45 22.63
C GLY A 87 30.92 42.05 23.57
N GLN A 88 29.67 42.40 23.25
CA GLN A 88 28.51 41.95 24.03
C GLN A 88 28.29 40.44 23.89
N GLU A 89 28.01 39.76 24.98
CA GLU A 89 27.62 38.35 24.98
C GLU A 89 26.11 38.20 24.84
N LEU A 90 25.66 37.43 23.86
CA LEU A 90 24.27 37.10 23.62
C LEU A 90 24.04 35.61 23.89
N LEU A 91 23.06 35.30 24.73
CA LEU A 91 22.53 33.95 24.89
C LEU A 91 21.67 33.60 23.67
N LEU A 92 22.12 32.58 22.94
CA LEU A 92 21.41 32.05 21.78
C LEU A 92 20.49 30.88 22.14
N GLY A 93 20.77 30.17 23.23
CA GLY A 93 19.90 29.08 23.68
C GLY A 93 20.53 28.25 24.78
N LEU A 94 19.75 27.28 25.27
CA LEU A 94 20.18 26.27 26.23
C LEU A 94 20.31 24.93 25.51
N GLY A 95 21.49 24.63 24.99
CA GLY A 95 21.86 23.29 24.58
C GLY A 95 22.31 22.54 25.81
N GLY A 96 21.40 21.86 26.51
CA GLY A 96 21.73 21.10 27.71
C GLY A 96 22.94 20.18 27.46
N PRO A 97 23.75 19.85 28.50
CA PRO A 97 24.84 18.93 28.31
C PRO A 97 24.28 17.68 27.65
N ALA A 98 24.83 17.31 26.49
CA ALA A 98 24.71 15.94 26.01
C ALA A 98 25.03 15.07 27.22
N ALA A 99 24.02 14.33 27.70
CA ALA A 99 24.20 13.42 28.81
C ALA A 99 25.50 12.67 28.54
N GLN A 100 26.45 12.75 29.47
CA GLN A 100 27.64 11.91 29.39
C GLN A 100 27.13 10.48 29.40
N SER A 101 27.09 9.83 28.25
CA SER A 101 27.00 8.39 28.19
C SER A 101 28.26 7.86 28.88
N PRO A 102 28.15 6.96 29.88
CA PRO A 102 29.30 6.51 30.64
C PRO A 102 30.40 5.97 29.72
N THR A 103 31.63 6.39 29.98
CA THR A 103 32.83 5.80 29.36
C THR A 103 32.81 4.29 29.60
N LEU A 104 32.66 3.50 28.52
CA LEU A 104 32.74 2.04 28.59
C LEU A 104 34.11 1.64 29.17
N GLY A 105 34.09 0.80 30.20
CA GLY A 105 35.29 0.20 30.79
C GLY A 105 36.08 -0.68 29.79
N PRO A 106 37.21 -1.28 30.20
CA PRO A 106 38.03 -2.10 29.31
C PRO A 106 37.17 -3.16 28.64
N ARG A 107 37.23 -3.18 27.30
CA ARG A 107 36.48 -4.07 26.43
C ARG A 107 36.76 -5.53 26.86
N PRO A 108 35.75 -6.32 27.27
CA PRO A 108 35.95 -7.75 27.44
C PRO A 108 36.39 -8.33 26.09
N THR A 109 37.37 -9.24 26.13
CA THR A 109 37.74 -10.09 25.00
C THR A 109 36.46 -10.66 24.39
N SER A 110 36.26 -10.49 23.08
CA SER A 110 35.06 -10.92 22.38
C SER A 110 34.84 -12.42 22.55
N THR A 111 33.93 -12.79 23.43
CA THR A 111 33.14 -14.00 23.22
C THR A 111 32.37 -13.76 21.94
N SER A 112 32.59 -14.61 20.92
CA SER A 112 31.81 -14.62 19.69
C SER A 112 30.34 -14.47 20.05
N GLU A 113 29.71 -13.39 19.59
CA GLU A 113 28.26 -13.27 19.72
C GLU A 113 27.66 -14.50 19.03
N LEU A 114 26.90 -15.27 19.79
CA LEU A 114 25.88 -16.12 19.20
C LEU A 114 25.02 -15.19 18.34
N PRO A 115 24.63 -15.57 17.10
CA PRO A 115 23.84 -14.70 16.24
C PRO A 115 22.72 -14.07 17.07
N THR A 116 22.71 -12.73 17.13
CA THR A 116 21.50 -12.01 17.55
C THR A 116 20.38 -12.58 16.70
N PRO A 117 19.28 -13.10 17.27
CA PRO A 117 18.17 -13.54 16.44
C PRO A 117 17.80 -12.35 15.56
N THR A 118 17.95 -12.51 14.26
CA THR A 118 17.32 -11.63 13.28
C THR A 118 15.88 -11.46 13.76
N PRO A 119 15.36 -10.23 13.95
CA PRO A 119 13.94 -10.05 14.24
C PRO A 119 13.18 -10.96 13.28
N GLY A 120 12.42 -11.92 13.81
CA GLY A 120 11.74 -12.90 12.98
C GLY A 120 10.98 -12.13 11.90
N ALA A 121 10.99 -12.63 10.67
CA ALA A 121 10.11 -12.10 9.62
C ALA A 121 8.72 -12.03 10.25
N GLY A 122 8.19 -10.82 10.43
CA GLY A 122 6.90 -10.70 11.08
C GLY A 122 5.85 -11.33 10.18
N THR A 123 4.86 -11.95 10.80
CA THR A 123 3.78 -12.62 10.09
C THR A 123 2.56 -11.72 10.00
N GLY A 124 1.74 -11.93 8.97
CA GLY A 124 0.45 -11.28 8.78
C GLY A 124 -0.68 -12.30 8.64
N ILE A 125 -1.90 -11.79 8.49
CA ILE A 125 -3.13 -12.55 8.30
C ILE A 125 -3.74 -12.14 6.95
N LEU A 126 -4.18 -13.13 6.18
CA LEU A 126 -4.86 -12.93 4.91
C LEU A 126 -6.22 -13.62 4.92
N CYS A 127 -7.29 -12.84 4.86
CA CYS A 127 -8.67 -13.32 4.81
C CYS A 127 -9.24 -13.19 3.40
N VAL A 128 -9.80 -14.28 2.89
CA VAL A 128 -10.35 -14.38 1.54
C VAL A 128 -11.84 -14.70 1.62
N LEU A 129 -12.66 -13.97 0.87
CA LEU A 129 -14.09 -14.22 0.76
C LEU A 129 -14.49 -14.42 -0.71
N LEU A 130 -15.30 -15.45 -0.96
CA LEU A 130 -16.08 -15.57 -2.19
C LEU A 130 -17.52 -15.23 -1.83
N PHE A 131 -18.12 -14.23 -2.49
CA PHE A 131 -19.48 -13.77 -2.24
C PHE A 131 -20.37 -13.94 -3.48
N GLU A 132 -21.66 -14.09 -3.23
CA GLU A 132 -22.68 -14.06 -4.28
C GLU A 132 -23.00 -12.59 -4.61
N ASP A 133 -22.57 -12.14 -5.78
CA ASP A 133 -22.79 -10.77 -6.27
C ASP A 133 -24.22 -10.64 -6.78
N VAL A 134 -25.18 -10.38 -5.90
CA VAL A 134 -26.61 -10.47 -6.21
C VAL A 134 -27.02 -9.41 -7.23
N ASN A 135 -26.38 -8.24 -7.17
CA ASN A 135 -26.75 -7.09 -7.99
C ASN A 135 -25.89 -6.94 -9.28
N GLY A 136 -24.76 -7.64 -9.37
CA GLY A 136 -23.88 -7.70 -10.53
C GLY A 136 -22.93 -6.51 -10.66
N ASP A 137 -22.63 -5.80 -9.58
CA ASP A 137 -21.73 -4.64 -9.59
C ASP A 137 -20.27 -4.98 -9.24
N ALA A 138 -19.98 -6.25 -8.94
CA ALA A 138 -18.66 -6.78 -8.65
C ALA A 138 -18.00 -6.16 -7.40
N ILE A 139 -18.79 -5.67 -6.44
CA ILE A 139 -18.33 -5.08 -5.18
C ILE A 139 -19.02 -5.82 -4.02
N ARG A 140 -18.29 -6.21 -2.98
CA ARG A 140 -18.91 -6.85 -1.80
C ARG A 140 -19.86 -5.87 -1.08
N GLN A 141 -21.10 -6.29 -0.82
CA GLN A 141 -22.03 -5.59 0.09
C GLN A 141 -22.36 -6.40 1.36
N GLU A 142 -22.90 -5.73 2.38
CA GLU A 142 -23.23 -6.36 3.67
C GLU A 142 -24.40 -7.34 3.55
N GLU A 143 -25.33 -7.08 2.63
CA GLU A 143 -26.50 -7.94 2.38
C GLU A 143 -26.20 -9.14 1.48
N GLU A 144 -24.98 -9.24 0.93
CA GLU A 144 -24.57 -10.32 0.05
C GLU A 144 -23.98 -11.50 0.85
N PRO A 145 -24.52 -12.72 0.68
CA PRO A 145 -24.03 -13.89 1.40
C PRO A 145 -22.68 -14.35 0.83
N SER A 146 -21.93 -15.13 1.62
CA SER A 146 -20.79 -15.86 1.07
C SER A 146 -21.28 -17.01 0.18
N LEU A 147 -20.43 -17.39 -0.76
CA LEU A 147 -20.68 -18.47 -1.70
C LEU A 147 -19.83 -19.70 -1.32
N PRO A 148 -20.42 -20.76 -0.74
CA PRO A 148 -19.68 -21.96 -0.33
C PRO A 148 -19.34 -22.88 -1.51
N GLY A 149 -18.32 -23.73 -1.33
CA GLY A 149 -17.97 -24.80 -2.27
C GLY A 149 -17.03 -24.39 -3.41
N GLY A 150 -16.54 -23.15 -3.40
CA GLY A 150 -15.37 -22.75 -4.18
C GLY A 150 -14.07 -23.20 -3.52
N ALA A 151 -12.94 -23.01 -4.21
CA ALA A 151 -11.61 -23.36 -3.68
C ALA A 151 -10.65 -22.17 -3.77
N ILE A 152 -9.94 -21.89 -2.69
CA ILE A 152 -8.96 -20.81 -2.56
C ILE A 152 -7.56 -21.41 -2.68
N SER A 153 -6.67 -20.71 -3.39
CA SER A 153 -5.24 -20.99 -3.47
C SER A 153 -4.45 -19.73 -3.13
N VAL A 154 -3.52 -19.83 -2.18
CA VAL A 154 -2.61 -18.77 -1.78
C VAL A 154 -1.19 -19.24 -2.01
N ASN A 155 -0.49 -18.54 -2.89
CA ASN A 155 0.88 -18.85 -3.27
C ASN A 155 1.76 -17.62 -3.09
N ASP A 156 2.95 -17.79 -2.51
CA ASP A 156 3.94 -16.71 -2.51
C ASP A 156 4.68 -16.65 -3.87
N ARG A 157 5.41 -15.56 -4.07
CA ARG A 157 6.20 -15.35 -5.29
C ARG A 157 7.35 -16.36 -5.47
N PHE A 158 7.92 -16.86 -4.38
CA PHE A 158 9.07 -17.76 -4.44
C PHE A 158 8.66 -19.24 -4.50
N GLY A 159 7.40 -19.55 -4.23
CA GLY A 159 6.82 -20.89 -4.27
C GLY A 159 7.06 -21.69 -2.99
N ASP A 160 7.52 -21.03 -1.92
CA ASP A 160 7.73 -21.61 -0.60
C ASP A 160 6.40 -21.82 0.15
N VAL A 161 5.39 -21.02 -0.16
CA VAL A 161 4.02 -21.11 0.39
C VAL A 161 3.06 -21.55 -0.71
N SER A 162 2.29 -22.59 -0.43
CA SER A 162 1.21 -23.08 -1.28
C SER A 162 0.09 -23.64 -0.41
N LEU A 163 -0.83 -22.79 -0.02
CA LEU A 163 -1.95 -23.13 0.85
C LEU A 163 -3.24 -23.18 0.03
N THR A 164 -4.14 -24.08 0.41
CA THR A 164 -5.45 -24.22 -0.22
C THR A 164 -6.53 -24.42 0.83
N ALA A 165 -7.73 -23.90 0.57
CA ALA A 165 -8.89 -24.08 1.44
C ALA A 165 -10.18 -24.02 0.62
N ASP A 166 -11.28 -24.54 1.16
CA ASP A 166 -12.61 -24.40 0.55
C ASP A 166 -13.30 -23.13 1.07
N THR A 167 -14.16 -22.52 0.25
CA THR A 167 -14.97 -21.38 0.69
C THR A 167 -16.11 -21.86 1.60
N PRO A 168 -16.22 -21.36 2.84
CA PRO A 168 -17.26 -21.77 3.78
C PRO A 168 -18.58 -21.05 3.49
N SER A 169 -19.66 -21.59 4.06
CA SER A 169 -20.93 -20.87 4.13
C SER A 169 -20.88 -19.86 5.27
N GLY A 170 -21.19 -18.62 4.97
CA GLY A 170 -21.25 -17.50 5.88
C GLY A 170 -22.30 -16.51 5.37
N GLY A 171 -22.83 -15.70 6.26
CA GLY A 171 -23.96 -14.86 5.92
C GLY A 171 -24.04 -13.61 6.75
N VAL A 172 -25.19 -12.94 6.65
CA VAL A 172 -25.46 -11.73 7.42
C VAL A 172 -25.72 -12.13 8.87
N THR A 173 -24.77 -11.80 9.73
CA THR A 173 -24.85 -11.97 11.17
C THR A 173 -25.56 -10.78 11.84
N SER A 174 -26.26 -11.04 12.94
CA SER A 174 -26.82 -9.99 13.80
C SER A 174 -25.81 -9.46 14.83
N ASN A 175 -24.61 -10.03 14.88
CA ASN A 175 -23.54 -9.61 15.78
C ASN A 175 -22.98 -8.26 15.32
N LEU A 176 -22.76 -7.33 16.26
CA LEU A 176 -22.19 -6.02 15.95
C LEU A 176 -20.71 -6.10 15.56
N PHE A 177 -20.03 -7.17 15.97
CA PHE A 177 -18.66 -7.52 15.64
C PHE A 177 -18.58 -9.02 15.40
N PRO A 178 -18.95 -9.51 14.21
CA PRO A 178 -18.82 -10.92 13.91
C PRO A 178 -17.37 -11.33 13.73
N ASP A 179 -17.09 -12.58 14.07
CA ASP A 179 -15.85 -13.21 13.66
C ASP A 179 -15.85 -13.36 12.12
N PRO A 180 -14.71 -13.20 11.43
CA PRO A 180 -14.64 -13.22 9.97
C PRO A 180 -15.15 -14.55 9.38
N GLU A 181 -14.96 -15.66 10.08
CA GLU A 181 -15.47 -16.97 9.68
C GLU A 181 -17.01 -17.06 9.69
N GLU A 182 -17.71 -16.33 10.58
CA GLU A 182 -19.18 -16.30 10.64
C GLU A 182 -19.81 -15.66 9.40
N ILE A 183 -19.09 -14.70 8.82
CA ILE A 183 -19.49 -13.99 7.59
C ILE A 183 -18.83 -14.59 6.34
N GLY A 184 -18.15 -15.73 6.48
CA GLY A 184 -17.71 -16.58 5.36
C GLY A 184 -16.29 -16.32 4.85
N PHE A 185 -15.47 -15.55 5.57
CA PHE A 185 -14.05 -15.44 5.25
C PHE A 185 -13.31 -16.73 5.61
N THR A 186 -12.33 -17.07 4.79
CA THR A 186 -11.28 -18.04 5.12
C THR A 186 -9.99 -17.28 5.37
N CYS A 187 -9.49 -17.34 6.61
CA CYS A 187 -8.27 -16.63 7.00
C CYS A 187 -7.07 -17.58 7.07
N PHE A 188 -5.97 -17.16 6.46
CA PHE A 188 -4.66 -17.80 6.55
C PHE A 188 -3.80 -16.97 7.50
N GLU A 189 -3.50 -17.54 8.65
CA GLU A 189 -2.73 -16.90 9.70
C GLU A 189 -1.24 -17.22 9.57
N GLU A 190 -0.42 -16.43 10.27
CA GLU A 190 1.03 -16.66 10.41
C GLU A 190 1.79 -16.69 9.07
N LEU A 191 1.28 -15.99 8.05
CA LEU A 191 1.95 -15.87 6.76
C LEU A 191 3.15 -14.94 6.84
N GLU A 192 4.31 -15.35 6.37
CA GLU A 192 5.49 -14.48 6.32
C GLU A 192 5.22 -13.24 5.45
N GLN A 193 5.77 -12.09 5.83
CA GLN A 193 5.66 -10.89 4.98
C GLN A 193 6.20 -11.15 3.56
N GLY A 194 5.49 -10.68 2.54
CA GLY A 194 5.88 -10.91 1.16
C GLY A 194 4.79 -10.64 0.13
N ASP A 195 5.12 -10.97 -1.13
CA ASP A 195 4.20 -10.88 -2.26
C ASP A 195 3.47 -12.21 -2.44
N TYR A 196 2.14 -12.18 -2.34
CA TYR A 196 1.26 -13.33 -2.53
C TYR A 196 0.37 -13.17 -3.76
N ASN A 197 0.04 -14.29 -4.40
CA ASN A 197 -1.00 -14.40 -5.40
C ASN A 197 -2.13 -15.26 -4.85
N VAL A 198 -3.29 -14.66 -4.70
CA VAL A 198 -4.52 -15.30 -4.24
C VAL A 198 -5.37 -15.62 -5.46
N THR A 199 -5.81 -16.86 -5.59
CA THR A 199 -6.70 -17.30 -6.66
C THR A 199 -7.90 -18.02 -6.07
N VAL A 200 -9.09 -17.80 -6.65
CA VAL A 200 -10.31 -18.48 -6.23
C VAL A 200 -10.95 -19.19 -7.42
N ALA A 201 -11.25 -20.48 -7.24
CA ALA A 201 -12.06 -21.26 -8.15
C ALA A 201 -13.52 -21.18 -7.71
N ILE A 202 -14.39 -20.84 -8.67
CA ILE A 202 -15.83 -20.70 -8.46
C ILE A 202 -16.49 -22.09 -8.50
N PRO A 203 -17.47 -22.37 -7.62
CA PRO A 203 -18.23 -23.62 -7.67
C PRO A 203 -19.02 -23.78 -8.96
N ASP A 204 -19.42 -25.03 -9.24
CA ASP A 204 -20.26 -25.34 -10.39
C ASP A 204 -21.57 -24.54 -10.38
N GLY A 205 -22.00 -24.10 -11.56
CA GLY A 205 -23.26 -23.37 -11.73
C GLY A 205 -23.17 -21.87 -11.40
N TYR A 206 -21.98 -21.33 -11.21
CA TYR A 206 -21.72 -19.89 -11.05
C TYR A 206 -20.68 -19.38 -12.07
N ASN A 207 -20.69 -18.08 -12.34
CA ASN A 207 -19.77 -17.35 -13.21
C ASN A 207 -19.12 -16.22 -12.43
N ALA A 208 -17.85 -15.95 -12.73
CA ALA A 208 -17.11 -14.85 -12.13
C ALA A 208 -17.72 -13.50 -12.50
N THR A 209 -17.90 -12.63 -11.50
CA THR A 209 -18.18 -11.20 -11.71
C THR A 209 -16.95 -10.34 -11.42
N THR A 210 -16.01 -10.83 -10.61
CA THR A 210 -14.70 -10.20 -10.37
C THR A 210 -13.55 -10.96 -11.03
N VAL A 211 -12.33 -10.42 -10.95
CA VAL A 211 -11.11 -11.13 -11.35
C VAL A 211 -10.79 -12.17 -10.29
N MET A 212 -10.68 -13.44 -10.70
CA MET A 212 -10.42 -14.58 -9.80
C MET A 212 -8.97 -14.75 -9.37
N ASN A 213 -8.11 -13.76 -9.65
CA ASN A 213 -6.75 -13.68 -9.15
C ASN A 213 -6.48 -12.28 -8.60
N SER A 214 -5.70 -12.21 -7.52
CA SER A 214 -5.33 -10.94 -6.90
C SER A 214 -3.91 -11.04 -6.33
N ALA A 215 -3.10 -10.03 -6.61
CA ALA A 215 -1.77 -9.89 -6.02
C ALA A 215 -1.87 -9.08 -4.72
N VAL A 216 -1.34 -9.63 -3.63
CA VAL A 216 -1.41 -9.05 -2.29
C VAL A 216 0.01 -8.86 -1.77
N ILE A 217 0.31 -7.68 -1.26
CA ILE A 217 1.56 -7.41 -0.54
C ILE A 217 1.21 -7.45 0.94
N LEU A 218 1.73 -8.44 1.65
CA LEU A 218 1.47 -8.65 3.08
C LEU A 218 2.68 -8.16 3.88
N ASN A 219 2.48 -7.20 4.79
CA ASN A 219 3.53 -6.80 5.73
C ASN A 219 3.34 -7.49 7.09
N ALA A 220 4.39 -7.48 7.89
CA ALA A 220 4.37 -7.96 9.27
C ALA A 220 3.29 -7.24 10.11
N GLY A 221 2.38 -8.01 10.69
CA GLY A 221 1.26 -7.52 11.51
C GLY A 221 0.05 -7.03 10.72
N ASP A 222 0.08 -7.08 9.38
CA ASP A 222 -1.07 -6.72 8.56
C ASP A 222 -2.16 -7.79 8.65
N GLU A 223 -3.40 -7.34 8.62
CA GLU A 223 -4.58 -8.17 8.38
C GLU A 223 -5.25 -7.68 7.10
N THR A 224 -5.17 -8.48 6.03
CA THR A 224 -5.61 -8.09 4.69
C THR A 224 -6.82 -8.90 4.28
N TYR A 225 -7.82 -8.22 3.71
CA TYR A 225 -9.06 -8.80 3.23
C TYR A 225 -9.14 -8.71 1.70
N VAL A 226 -9.50 -9.81 1.05
CA VAL A 226 -9.64 -9.89 -0.41
C VAL A 226 -10.96 -10.57 -0.77
N ASP A 227 -11.76 -9.89 -1.58
CA ASP A 227 -13.10 -10.31 -1.95
C ASP A 227 -13.17 -10.73 -3.43
N PHE A 228 -13.88 -11.84 -3.69
CA PHE A 228 -14.13 -12.38 -5.02
C PHE A 228 -15.64 -12.57 -5.22
N GLY A 229 -16.18 -12.12 -6.36
CA GLY A 229 -17.61 -12.14 -6.64
C GLY A 229 -17.97 -13.14 -7.75
N ALA A 230 -19.11 -13.81 -7.58
CA ALA A 230 -19.69 -14.69 -8.59
C ALA A 230 -21.22 -14.62 -8.61
N GLN A 231 -21.82 -14.96 -9.76
CA GLN A 231 -23.26 -15.01 -9.97
C GLN A 231 -23.73 -16.36 -10.51
N PRO A 232 -24.95 -16.81 -10.19
CA PRO A 232 -25.49 -18.06 -10.70
C PRO A 232 -25.63 -18.03 -12.23
N ASN A 233 -25.17 -19.10 -12.88
CA ASN A 233 -25.28 -19.29 -14.31
C ASN A 233 -26.73 -19.59 -14.67
N THR A 234 -27.32 -18.74 -15.51
CA THR A 234 -28.71 -18.90 -15.96
C THR A 234 -28.93 -20.21 -16.73
N GLU A 235 -27.89 -20.84 -17.26
CA GLU A 235 -27.98 -22.14 -17.96
C GLU A 235 -28.09 -23.35 -17.01
N THR A 236 -27.53 -23.30 -15.81
CA THR A 236 -27.60 -24.41 -14.82
C THR A 236 -28.89 -24.44 -14.01
N LEU A 237 -29.61 -23.31 -13.88
CA LEU A 237 -30.97 -23.32 -13.32
C LEU A 237 -31.99 -24.03 -14.23
N ALA A 238 -31.67 -24.21 -15.52
CA ALA A 238 -32.47 -25.01 -16.43
C ALA A 238 -32.18 -26.52 -16.31
N GLU A 239 -31.12 -26.90 -15.59
CA GLU A 239 -30.68 -28.28 -15.38
C GLU A 239 -30.86 -28.70 -13.90
N ALA A 240 -31.99 -28.33 -13.29
CA ALA A 240 -32.60 -29.34 -12.44
C ALA A 240 -32.89 -30.51 -13.41
N PRO A 241 -32.39 -31.74 -13.21
CA PRO A 241 -32.95 -32.84 -13.96
C PRO A 241 -34.44 -32.75 -13.71
N PHE A 242 -35.21 -32.52 -14.78
CA PHE A 242 -36.62 -32.85 -14.78
C PHE A 242 -36.65 -34.37 -14.58
N ILE A 243 -36.50 -34.78 -13.32
CA ILE A 243 -37.11 -35.98 -12.82
C ILE A 243 -38.57 -35.58 -12.89
N PRO A 244 -39.35 -36.02 -13.89
CA PRO A 244 -40.79 -35.97 -13.70
C PRO A 244 -40.99 -36.64 -12.35
N GLU A 245 -41.55 -35.93 -11.38
CA GLU A 245 -42.13 -36.59 -10.22
C GLU A 245 -42.93 -37.74 -10.82
N GLY A 246 -42.45 -38.96 -10.55
CA GLY A 246 -43.11 -40.18 -10.93
C GLY A 246 -44.36 -40.27 -10.09
N GLY A 247 -45.32 -39.37 -10.37
CA GLY A 247 -46.68 -39.48 -9.93
C GLY A 247 -47.10 -40.88 -10.34
N GLU A 248 -47.42 -41.67 -9.32
CA GLU A 248 -48.09 -42.95 -9.39
C GLU A 248 -49.44 -42.79 -10.10
N GLY A 249 -49.40 -42.56 -11.40
CA GLY A 249 -50.47 -42.73 -12.33
C GLY A 249 -50.18 -43.98 -13.14
N LYS A 250 -50.00 -45.14 -12.48
CA LYS A 250 -50.08 -46.43 -13.16
C LYS A 250 -51.46 -46.49 -13.77
N SER A 251 -51.60 -46.09 -15.04
CA SER A 251 -52.87 -46.14 -15.75
C SER A 251 -53.32 -47.60 -15.78
N PRO A 252 -54.37 -47.98 -15.02
CA PRO A 252 -54.84 -49.38 -14.98
C PRO A 252 -55.24 -49.85 -16.37
N LEU A 253 -55.59 -48.92 -17.26
CA LEU A 253 -55.93 -49.17 -18.65
C LEU A 253 -54.79 -49.83 -19.44
N LEU A 254 -53.53 -49.41 -19.23
CA LEU A 254 -52.40 -49.99 -19.96
C LEU A 254 -52.05 -51.40 -19.46
N GLY A 255 -52.22 -51.66 -18.16
CA GLY A 255 -52.10 -52.99 -17.57
C GLY A 255 -53.19 -53.95 -18.06
N ILE A 256 -54.44 -53.47 -18.21
CA ILE A 256 -55.55 -54.26 -18.75
C ILE A 256 -55.30 -54.59 -20.23
N VAL A 257 -54.89 -53.61 -21.04
CA VAL A 257 -54.57 -53.84 -22.47
C VAL A 257 -53.42 -54.83 -22.62
N GLY A 258 -52.36 -54.70 -21.82
CA GLY A 258 -51.25 -55.65 -21.79
C GLY A 258 -51.68 -57.07 -21.38
N GLY A 259 -52.55 -57.18 -20.37
CA GLY A 259 -53.12 -58.46 -19.92
C GLY A 259 -53.96 -59.15 -21.00
N VAL A 260 -54.80 -58.39 -21.72
CA VAL A 260 -55.61 -58.93 -22.83
C VAL A 260 -54.73 -59.44 -23.97
N LEU A 261 -53.67 -58.69 -24.34
CA LEU A 261 -52.73 -59.12 -25.37
C LEU A 261 -51.99 -60.41 -25.00
N LEU A 262 -51.58 -60.55 -23.74
CA LEU A 262 -50.94 -61.77 -23.26
C LEU A 262 -51.89 -62.96 -23.30
N LEU A 263 -53.13 -62.80 -22.85
CA LEU A 263 -54.12 -63.88 -22.88
C LEU A 263 -54.48 -64.29 -24.31
N LEU A 264 -54.59 -63.34 -25.24
CA LEU A 264 -54.77 -63.63 -26.66
C LEU A 264 -53.59 -64.39 -27.24
N GLY A 265 -52.34 -64.00 -26.92
CA GLY A 265 -51.13 -64.68 -27.36
C GLY A 265 -51.06 -66.12 -26.87
N VAL A 266 -51.34 -66.35 -25.57
CA VAL A 266 -51.39 -67.70 -24.99
C VAL A 266 -52.50 -68.54 -25.64
N GLY A 267 -53.69 -67.97 -25.83
CA GLY A 267 -54.80 -68.64 -26.50
C GLY A 267 -54.46 -69.06 -27.93
N LEU A 268 -53.82 -68.18 -28.70
CA LEU A 268 -53.38 -68.48 -30.06
C LEU A 268 -52.31 -69.59 -30.09
N GLY A 269 -51.38 -69.56 -29.13
CA GLY A 269 -50.35 -70.58 -28.98
C GLY A 269 -50.92 -71.95 -28.66
N ILE A 270 -51.88 -72.03 -27.74
CA ILE A 270 -52.58 -73.28 -27.40
C ILE A 270 -53.40 -73.76 -28.60
N TYR A 271 -54.12 -72.87 -29.28
CA TYR A 271 -54.92 -73.21 -30.47
C TYR A 271 -54.04 -73.79 -31.59
N ALA A 272 -52.90 -73.16 -31.88
CA ALA A 272 -51.94 -73.65 -32.86
C ALA A 272 -51.31 -75.00 -32.45
N ALA A 273 -51.08 -75.23 -31.16
CA ALA A 273 -50.57 -76.49 -30.64
C ALA A 273 -51.59 -77.64 -30.74
N VAL A 274 -52.89 -77.35 -30.53
CA VAL A 274 -53.97 -78.34 -30.64
C VAL A 274 -54.27 -78.71 -32.09
N LEU A 275 -54.21 -77.75 -33.02
CA LEU A 275 -54.40 -78.00 -34.46
C LEU A 275 -53.22 -78.72 -35.15
N ARG A 276 -52.08 -78.85 -34.47
CA ARG A 276 -50.91 -79.61 -34.96
C ARG A 276 -50.96 -81.11 -34.61
N LYS A 277 -52.05 -81.59 -34.02
CA LYS A 277 -52.37 -83.02 -33.87
C LYS A 277 -53.44 -83.45 -34.88
#